data_AF-A0A534KV25-F1
#
_entry.id   AF-A0A534KV25-F1
#
_cell.length_a   1.000
_cell.length_b   1.000
_cell.length_c   1.000
_cell.angle_alpha   90.00
_cell.angle_beta   90.00
_cell.angle_gamma   90.00
#
_symmetry.space_group_name_H-M   'P 1'
#
loop_
_entity.id
_entity.type
_entity.pdbx_description
1 polymer ?
#
loop_
_entity_poly.entity_id
_entity_poly.type
_entity_poly.pdbx_seq_one_letter_code
_entity_poly.pdbx_strand_id
1 'polypeptide(L)'
;MSRFAGLATPIRQELPIRRDPAATRNVYGEQQLELDVWMNDLFVDALRESKLVSQVASEEMGEVKDVGRGRFSVVLDPLDGSSNVKSNNIFGTIFGIFDRKSLPARGSDLFAAGYLIYGPATTFVYATPRDVNEFVQGGGGRSGEFFLIEEGLRLPSKGKLYGVGGHRERWIPEVKAFVGELETDLMNLRYGGSFVGDFNQILHYGGFFAY
;
A
#
# COMPACT_ATOMS: atom_id res chain seq x y z
N MET A 1 6.15 4.71 -15.44
CA MET A 1 5.05 4.47 -14.48
C MET A 1 4.04 3.41 -14.94
N SER A 2 3.86 3.13 -16.24
CA SER A 2 2.81 2.19 -16.69
C SER A 2 2.93 0.74 -16.20
N ARG A 3 4.15 0.21 -16.00
CA ARG A 3 4.31 -1.21 -15.61
C ARG A 3 4.01 -1.50 -14.13
N PHE A 4 4.43 -0.65 -13.20
CA PHE A 4 4.27 -0.92 -11.75
C PHE A 4 2.79 -0.84 -11.32
N ALA A 5 2.14 0.29 -11.55
CA ALA A 5 0.71 0.44 -11.26
C ALA A 5 -0.16 -0.51 -12.11
N GLY A 6 0.30 -0.85 -13.31
CA GLY A 6 -0.36 -1.82 -14.19
C GLY A 6 -0.48 -3.23 -13.60
N LEU A 7 0.35 -3.60 -12.59
CA LEU A 7 0.22 -4.87 -11.89
C LEU A 7 -1.07 -4.97 -11.07
N ALA A 8 -1.76 -3.86 -10.82
CA ALA A 8 -3.06 -3.88 -10.16
C ALA A 8 -4.11 -4.71 -10.92
N THR A 9 -4.04 -4.75 -12.26
CA THR A 9 -4.96 -5.57 -13.06
C THR A 9 -4.78 -7.07 -12.81
N PRO A 10 -3.59 -7.68 -13.02
CA PRO A 10 -3.40 -9.09 -12.73
C PRO A 10 -3.63 -9.43 -11.25
N ILE A 11 -3.25 -8.56 -10.32
CA ILE A 11 -3.54 -8.75 -8.87
C ILE A 11 -5.04 -8.90 -8.64
N ARG A 12 -5.87 -8.00 -9.18
CA ARG A 12 -7.32 -8.08 -9.02
C ARG A 12 -7.97 -9.28 -9.70
N GLN A 13 -7.39 -9.77 -10.80
CA GLN A 13 -7.88 -10.93 -11.52
C GLN A 13 -7.53 -12.25 -10.82
N GLU A 14 -6.35 -12.33 -10.19
CA GLU A 14 -5.87 -13.51 -9.49
C GLU A 14 -6.43 -13.63 -8.06
N LEU A 15 -6.84 -12.51 -7.45
CA LEU A 15 -7.33 -12.48 -6.07
C LEU A 15 -8.47 -13.50 -5.78
N PRO A 16 -9.52 -13.64 -6.62
CA PRO A 16 -10.59 -14.60 -6.35
C PRO A 16 -10.11 -16.06 -6.35
N ILE A 17 -9.04 -16.37 -7.07
CA ILE A 17 -8.46 -17.72 -7.18
C ILE A 17 -7.52 -17.98 -5.99
N ARG A 18 -6.67 -17.00 -5.66
CA ARG A 18 -5.63 -17.11 -4.62
C ARG A 18 -6.14 -16.94 -3.20
N ARG A 19 -7.35 -16.39 -3.01
CA ARG A 19 -7.96 -16.17 -1.69
C ARG A 19 -8.46 -17.46 -1.02
N ASP A 20 -8.67 -18.55 -1.75
CA ASP A 20 -9.25 -19.78 -1.21
C ASP A 20 -8.22 -20.94 -1.09
N PRO A 21 -7.81 -21.30 0.13
CA PRO A 21 -6.96 -22.46 0.42
C PRO A 21 -7.54 -23.82 -0.05
N ALA A 22 -8.86 -23.92 -0.28
CA ALA A 22 -9.52 -25.12 -0.78
C ALA A 22 -9.61 -25.17 -2.31
N ALA A 23 -9.55 -24.01 -2.99
CA ALA A 23 -9.49 -23.90 -4.45
C ALA A 23 -8.05 -23.89 -5.01
N THR A 24 -7.05 -23.79 -4.14
CA THR A 24 -5.60 -23.70 -4.43
C THR A 24 -4.92 -25.05 -4.68
N ARG A 25 -5.70 -26.14 -4.79
CA ARG A 25 -5.22 -27.36 -5.46
C ARG A 25 -5.50 -27.24 -6.95
N ASN A 26 -4.48 -26.84 -7.72
CA ASN A 26 -4.62 -26.91 -9.17
C ASN A 26 -4.82 -28.37 -9.62
N VAL A 27 -5.40 -28.56 -10.80
CA VAL A 27 -5.70 -29.88 -11.40
C VAL A 27 -4.44 -30.74 -11.66
N TYR A 28 -3.25 -30.16 -11.44
CA TYR A 28 -1.92 -30.72 -11.68
C TYR A 28 -1.13 -31.01 -10.38
N GLY A 29 -1.72 -30.77 -9.20
CA GLY A 29 -1.11 -31.09 -7.90
C GLY A 29 -0.01 -30.14 -7.42
N GLU A 30 0.16 -28.96 -8.02
CA GLU A 30 1.13 -27.97 -7.52
C GLU A 30 0.53 -27.15 -6.36
N GLN A 31 1.33 -26.94 -5.33
CA GLN A 31 1.00 -26.07 -4.21
C GLN A 31 1.07 -24.62 -4.69
N GLN A 32 -0.08 -23.94 -4.72
CA GLN A 32 -0.14 -22.53 -5.10
C GLN A 32 0.55 -21.66 -4.03
N LEU A 33 1.42 -20.75 -4.48
CA LEU A 33 2.11 -19.78 -3.60
C LEU A 33 1.09 -18.92 -2.83
N GLU A 34 1.40 -18.62 -1.57
CA GLU A 34 0.67 -17.65 -0.75
C GLU A 34 0.64 -16.28 -1.46
N LEU A 35 -0.43 -15.50 -1.24
CA LEU A 35 -0.73 -14.30 -2.03
C LEU A 35 0.37 -13.22 -1.88
N ASP A 36 0.86 -13.07 -0.66
CA ASP A 36 2.03 -12.26 -0.29
C ASP A 36 3.27 -12.60 -1.12
N VAL A 37 3.70 -13.87 -1.12
CA VAL A 37 4.86 -14.35 -1.87
C VAL A 37 4.68 -14.13 -3.36
N TRP A 38 3.48 -14.42 -3.88
CA TRP A 38 3.17 -14.19 -5.29
C TRP A 38 3.22 -12.71 -5.67
N MET A 39 2.64 -11.83 -4.85
CA MET A 39 2.69 -10.38 -5.09
C MET A 39 4.12 -9.86 -5.00
N ASN A 40 4.91 -10.33 -4.04
CA ASN A 40 6.32 -10.02 -3.92
C ASN A 40 7.09 -10.35 -5.21
N ASP A 41 6.98 -11.59 -5.68
CA ASP A 41 7.66 -12.04 -6.91
C ASP A 41 7.22 -11.22 -8.12
N LEU A 42 5.91 -10.96 -8.24
CA LEU A 42 5.34 -10.15 -9.31
C LEU A 42 5.94 -8.73 -9.36
N PHE A 43 6.04 -8.06 -8.21
CA PHE A 43 6.62 -6.72 -8.13
C PHE A 43 8.13 -6.75 -8.34
N VAL A 44 8.86 -7.66 -7.68
CA VAL A 44 10.33 -7.77 -7.82
C VAL A 44 10.72 -8.03 -9.26
N ASP A 45 10.01 -8.91 -9.96
CA ASP A 45 10.27 -9.21 -11.36
C ASP A 45 9.98 -8.02 -12.27
N ALA A 46 8.86 -7.31 -12.06
CA ALA A 46 8.57 -6.10 -12.82
C ALA A 46 9.62 -4.99 -12.60
N LEU A 47 10.11 -4.82 -11.37
CA LEU A 47 11.17 -3.87 -11.04
C LEU A 47 12.50 -4.26 -11.71
N ARG A 48 12.87 -5.55 -11.68
CA ARG A 48 14.04 -6.12 -12.37
C ARG A 48 13.97 -5.93 -13.89
N GLU A 49 12.80 -6.16 -14.48
CA GLU A 49 12.57 -6.04 -15.91
C GLU A 49 12.59 -4.59 -16.38
N SER A 50 12.19 -3.65 -15.53
CA SER A 50 12.21 -2.22 -15.85
C SER A 50 13.60 -1.70 -16.23
N LYS A 51 14.67 -2.35 -15.75
CA LYS A 51 16.08 -1.90 -15.83
C LYS A 51 16.34 -0.54 -15.17
N LEU A 52 15.34 0.04 -14.51
CA LEU A 52 15.44 1.31 -13.81
C LEU A 52 15.86 1.13 -12.35
N VAL A 53 15.73 -0.08 -11.81
CA VAL A 53 15.98 -0.39 -10.39
C VAL A 53 17.29 -1.16 -10.23
N SER A 54 18.12 -0.75 -9.27
CA SER A 54 19.33 -1.46 -8.84
C SER A 54 19.06 -2.41 -7.68
N GLN A 55 18.30 -1.97 -6.67
CA GLN A 55 18.06 -2.72 -5.44
C GLN A 55 16.59 -2.70 -5.04
N VAL A 56 16.12 -3.80 -4.48
CA VAL A 56 14.79 -3.92 -3.88
C VAL A 56 14.92 -4.44 -2.46
N ALA A 57 14.26 -3.81 -1.49
CA ALA A 57 13.93 -4.41 -0.21
C ALA A 57 12.41 -4.58 -0.14
N SER A 58 11.96 -5.72 0.34
CA SER A 58 10.53 -6.03 0.48
C SER A 58 10.28 -6.58 1.87
N GLU A 59 9.09 -6.33 2.41
CA GLU A 59 8.66 -6.91 3.69
C GLU A 59 8.72 -8.46 3.66
N GLU A 60 8.47 -9.07 2.49
CA GLU A 60 8.54 -10.52 2.24
C GLU A 60 9.97 -11.05 1.99
N MET A 61 11.01 -10.23 2.19
CA MET A 61 12.41 -10.61 1.97
C MET A 61 13.27 -10.33 3.21
N GLY A 62 14.12 -11.30 3.58
CA GLY A 62 15.04 -11.14 4.72
C GLY A 62 16.21 -10.17 4.47
N GLU A 63 16.59 -9.95 3.21
CA GLU A 63 17.73 -9.12 2.83
C GLU A 63 17.42 -8.25 1.60
N VAL A 64 18.17 -7.15 1.43
CA VAL A 64 18.13 -6.32 0.23
C VAL A 64 18.59 -7.15 -0.97
N LYS A 65 17.80 -7.17 -2.04
CA LYS A 65 18.09 -7.90 -3.28
C LYS A 65 18.60 -6.95 -4.36
N ASP A 66 19.78 -7.26 -4.91
CA ASP A 66 20.26 -6.61 -6.13
C ASP A 66 19.47 -7.14 -7.34
N VAL A 67 18.76 -6.26 -8.03
CA VAL A 67 17.91 -6.60 -9.20
C VAL A 67 18.46 -6.02 -10.51
N GLY A 68 19.54 -5.24 -10.46
CA GLY A 68 20.16 -4.69 -11.66
C GLY A 68 21.15 -3.57 -11.39
N ARG A 69 21.41 -2.76 -12.42
CA ARG A 69 22.29 -1.56 -12.36
C ARG A 69 21.51 -0.27 -12.62
N GLY A 70 20.21 -0.30 -12.29
CA GLY A 70 19.32 0.84 -12.49
C GLY A 70 19.71 2.06 -11.65
N ARG A 71 19.04 3.18 -11.94
CA ARG A 71 19.25 4.44 -11.23
C ARG A 71 18.63 4.44 -9.84
N PHE A 72 17.54 3.70 -9.64
CA PHE A 72 16.70 3.79 -8.45
C PHE A 72 16.84 2.57 -7.54
N SER A 73 16.63 2.76 -6.25
CA SER A 73 16.38 1.66 -5.31
C SER A 73 14.94 1.75 -4.81
N VAL A 74 14.32 0.61 -4.53
CA VAL A 74 12.90 0.55 -4.14
C VAL A 74 12.74 -0.21 -2.84
N VAL A 75 11.93 0.32 -1.93
CA VAL A 75 11.39 -0.40 -0.78
C VAL A 75 9.92 -0.72 -1.05
N LEU A 76 9.45 -1.88 -0.63
CA LEU A 76 8.16 -2.42 -1.01
C LEU A 76 7.49 -3.11 0.19
N ASP A 77 6.21 -2.86 0.37
CA ASP A 77 5.29 -3.78 1.03
C ASP A 77 4.32 -4.26 -0.05
N PRO A 78 4.48 -5.51 -0.54
CA PRO A 78 3.69 -6.00 -1.66
C PRO A 78 2.21 -6.13 -1.28
N LEU A 79 1.90 -6.47 -0.03
CA LEU A 79 0.56 -6.77 0.47
C LEU A 79 0.33 -6.19 1.88
N ASP A 80 0.03 -4.89 1.96
CA ASP A 80 -0.43 -4.28 3.19
C ASP A 80 -1.87 -4.71 3.49
N GLY A 81 -2.11 -5.16 4.73
CA GLY A 81 -3.42 -5.65 5.15
C GLY A 81 -3.72 -7.07 4.65
N SER A 82 -2.73 -7.96 4.63
CA SER A 82 -2.92 -9.38 4.26
C SER A 82 -4.08 -10.06 5.03
N SER A 83 -4.25 -9.74 6.32
CA SER A 83 -5.37 -10.23 7.14
C SER A 83 -6.76 -9.82 6.62
N ASN A 84 -6.84 -8.71 5.88
CA ASN A 84 -8.07 -8.17 5.33
C ASN A 84 -8.53 -8.89 4.05
N VAL A 85 -7.63 -9.60 3.38
CA VAL A 85 -7.94 -10.33 2.13
C VAL A 85 -9.04 -11.37 2.36
N LYS A 86 -8.93 -12.18 3.42
CA LYS A 86 -9.90 -13.24 3.70
C LYS A 86 -11.30 -12.69 3.98
N SER A 87 -11.42 -11.55 4.64
CA SER A 87 -12.70 -10.88 4.92
C SER A 87 -13.22 -10.00 3.78
N ASN A 88 -12.53 -9.96 2.64
CA ASN A 88 -12.87 -9.09 1.52
C ASN A 88 -12.85 -7.59 1.87
N ASN A 89 -11.92 -7.18 2.74
CA ASN A 89 -11.75 -5.79 3.14
C ASN A 89 -10.58 -5.16 2.37
N ILE A 90 -10.38 -3.86 2.55
CA ILE A 90 -9.35 -3.08 1.84
C ILE A 90 -7.94 -3.58 2.23
N PHE A 91 -7.13 -3.82 1.20
CA PHE A 91 -5.70 -4.09 1.27
C PHE A 91 -4.98 -3.26 0.19
N GLY A 92 -3.65 -3.29 0.18
CA GLY A 92 -2.88 -2.44 -0.73
C GLY A 92 -1.46 -2.91 -0.98
N THR A 93 -0.71 -2.08 -1.69
CA THR A 93 0.73 -2.20 -1.90
C THR A 93 1.35 -0.86 -1.57
N ILE A 94 2.41 -0.82 -0.78
CA ILE A 94 3.13 0.41 -0.42
C ILE A 94 4.52 0.36 -1.05
N PHE A 95 5.02 1.50 -1.55
CA PHE A 95 6.38 1.57 -2.05
C PHE A 95 7.06 2.91 -1.75
N GLY A 96 8.38 2.88 -1.69
CA GLY A 96 9.25 4.04 -1.66
C GLY A 96 10.34 3.91 -2.72
N ILE A 97 10.70 5.02 -3.36
CA ILE A 97 11.71 5.10 -4.41
C ILE A 97 12.80 6.05 -3.97
N PHE A 98 14.05 5.62 -4.10
CA PHE A 98 15.24 6.43 -3.86
C PHE A 98 16.03 6.62 -5.15
N ASP A 99 16.50 7.84 -5.41
CA ASP A 99 17.30 8.18 -6.61
C ASP A 99 18.80 8.10 -6.31
N ARG A 100 19.52 7.19 -6.97
CA ARG A 100 20.97 6.98 -6.82
C ARG A 100 21.44 6.78 -5.36
N LYS A 101 20.62 6.09 -4.57
CA LYS A 101 20.96 5.70 -3.19
C LYS A 101 20.87 4.19 -3.07
N SER A 102 21.88 3.59 -2.45
CA SER A 102 21.81 2.19 -2.03
C SER A 102 21.01 2.05 -0.74
N LEU A 103 20.39 0.90 -0.54
CA LEU A 103 19.70 0.58 0.71
C LEU A 103 20.69 0.01 1.74
N PRO A 104 20.51 0.28 3.05
CA PRO A 104 19.45 1.11 3.64
C PRO A 104 19.67 2.63 3.43
N ALA A 105 18.58 3.38 3.30
CA ALA A 105 18.56 4.84 3.13
C ALA A 105 17.61 5.50 4.14
N ARG A 106 17.73 6.82 4.38
CA ARG A 106 16.85 7.54 5.32
C ARG A 106 15.53 7.85 4.64
N GLY A 107 14.43 7.90 5.39
CA GLY A 107 13.12 8.35 4.85
C GLY A 107 13.17 9.74 4.23
N SER A 108 14.03 10.63 4.74
CA SER A 108 14.28 11.97 4.15
C SER A 108 14.95 11.93 2.78
N ASP A 109 15.49 10.79 2.34
CA ASP A 109 16.10 10.59 1.02
C ASP A 109 15.07 10.11 -0.04
N LEU A 110 13.79 9.93 0.32
CA LEU A 110 12.76 9.48 -0.62
C LEU A 110 12.63 10.45 -1.80
N PHE A 111 12.79 9.91 -3.00
CA PHE A 111 12.55 10.62 -4.26
C PHE A 111 11.07 10.64 -4.62
N ALA A 112 10.37 9.54 -4.35
CA ALA A 112 8.92 9.42 -4.44
C ALA A 112 8.46 8.28 -3.52
N ALA A 113 7.22 8.32 -3.08
CA ALA A 113 6.59 7.23 -2.35
C ALA A 113 5.11 7.17 -2.70
N GLY A 114 4.45 6.05 -2.42
CA GLY A 114 3.04 5.94 -2.69
C GLY A 114 2.48 4.60 -2.30
N TYR A 115 1.20 4.44 -2.58
CA TYR A 115 0.49 3.20 -2.35
C TYR A 115 -0.62 2.98 -3.37
N LEU A 116 -0.91 1.71 -3.63
CA LEU A 116 -2.06 1.23 -4.38
C LEU A 116 -3.11 0.73 -3.37
N ILE A 117 -4.37 1.05 -3.63
CA ILE A 117 -5.51 0.55 -2.85
C ILE A 117 -6.31 -0.41 -3.72
N TYR A 118 -6.54 -1.62 -3.21
CA TYR A 118 -7.42 -2.60 -3.82
C TYR A 118 -8.76 -2.61 -3.07
N GLY A 119 -9.56 -1.58 -3.32
CA GLY A 119 -10.89 -1.39 -2.72
C GLY A 119 -12.04 -1.54 -3.71
N PRO A 120 -13.21 -0.94 -3.41
CA PRO A 120 -14.33 -0.84 -4.35
C PRO A 120 -13.90 -0.27 -5.70
N ALA A 121 -13.05 0.75 -5.67
CA ALA A 121 -12.25 1.20 -6.81
C ALA A 121 -10.77 0.87 -6.54
N THR A 122 -10.00 0.64 -7.60
CA THR A 122 -8.54 0.62 -7.49
C THR A 122 -8.03 2.04 -7.60
N THR A 123 -7.35 2.55 -6.58
CA THR A 123 -6.69 3.86 -6.65
C THR A 123 -5.20 3.75 -6.45
N PHE A 124 -4.48 4.74 -6.96
CA PHE A 124 -3.05 4.87 -6.85
C PHE A 124 -2.74 6.29 -6.36
N VAL A 125 -2.19 6.41 -5.16
CA VAL A 125 -1.75 7.67 -4.58
C VAL A 125 -0.23 7.68 -4.58
N TYR A 126 0.39 8.74 -5.08
CA TYR A 126 1.83 8.92 -4.92
C TYR A 126 2.19 10.36 -4.59
N ALA A 127 3.28 10.49 -3.85
CA ALA A 127 3.88 11.73 -3.42
C ALA A 127 5.26 11.90 -4.07
N THR A 128 5.56 13.13 -4.45
CA THR A 128 6.89 13.62 -4.82
C THR A 128 7.25 14.78 -3.89
N PRO A 129 8.47 15.35 -3.97
CA PRO A 129 8.80 16.57 -3.23
C PRO A 129 7.91 17.78 -3.56
N ARG A 130 7.07 17.73 -4.61
CA ARG A 130 6.22 18.84 -5.05
C ARG A 130 4.75 18.67 -4.66
N ASP A 131 4.24 17.46 -4.78
CA ASP A 131 2.81 17.20 -4.80
C ASP A 131 2.46 15.77 -4.37
N VAL A 132 1.18 15.58 -4.08
CA VAL A 132 0.54 14.29 -3.84
C VAL A 132 -0.62 14.20 -4.81
N ASN A 133 -0.70 13.15 -5.61
CA ASN A 133 -1.70 13.02 -6.66
C ASN A 133 -2.37 11.65 -6.56
N GLU A 134 -3.67 11.60 -6.84
CA GLU A 134 -4.45 10.36 -6.84
C GLU A 134 -5.02 10.03 -8.22
N PHE A 135 -4.94 8.75 -8.56
CA PHE A 135 -5.42 8.20 -9.81
C PHE A 135 -6.39 7.06 -9.53
N VAL A 136 -7.39 6.89 -10.38
CA VAL A 136 -8.30 5.75 -10.38
C VAL A 136 -8.05 4.86 -11.60
N GLN A 137 -8.03 3.55 -11.39
CA GLN A 137 -7.97 2.58 -12.49
C GLN A 137 -9.34 2.41 -13.15
N GLY A 138 -9.39 2.30 -14.47
CA GLY A 138 -10.62 1.95 -15.20
C GLY A 138 -11.54 3.12 -15.53
N GLY A 139 -11.08 4.37 -15.35
CA GLY A 139 -11.78 5.55 -15.85
C GLY A 139 -11.98 5.52 -17.37
N GLY A 140 -13.05 6.16 -17.87
CA GLY A 140 -13.24 6.37 -19.31
C GLY A 140 -13.32 5.10 -20.20
N GLY A 141 -13.66 3.93 -19.63
CA GLY A 141 -13.84 2.69 -20.38
C GLY A 141 -12.56 1.90 -20.68
N ARG A 142 -11.40 2.28 -20.10
CA ARG A 142 -10.11 1.60 -20.29
C ARG A 142 -9.67 0.90 -19.00
N SER A 143 -10.06 -0.37 -18.85
CA SER A 143 -9.97 -1.14 -17.60
C SER A 143 -8.57 -1.25 -16.97
N GLY A 144 -7.49 -1.08 -17.74
CA GLY A 144 -6.11 -1.16 -17.24
C GLY A 144 -5.42 0.18 -16.97
N GLU A 145 -6.00 1.30 -17.42
CA GLU A 145 -5.35 2.61 -17.34
C GLU A 145 -5.74 3.36 -16.06
N PHE A 146 -4.78 4.14 -15.54
CA PHE A 146 -4.96 5.01 -14.38
C PHE A 146 -5.20 6.45 -14.84
N PHE A 147 -6.28 7.05 -14.35
CA PHE A 147 -6.69 8.41 -14.67
C PHE A 147 -6.58 9.27 -13.43
N LEU A 148 -5.97 10.44 -13.58
CA LEU A 148 -5.85 11.43 -12.51
C LEU A 148 -7.25 11.89 -12.10
N ILE A 149 -7.54 11.82 -10.80
CA ILE A 149 -8.82 12.26 -10.22
C ILE A 149 -8.66 13.41 -9.25
N GLU A 150 -7.48 13.55 -8.64
CA GLU A 150 -7.18 14.63 -7.71
C GLU A 150 -5.70 15.03 -7.83
N GLU A 151 -5.44 16.33 -7.98
CA GLU A 151 -4.10 16.91 -8.05
C GLU A 151 -3.77 17.65 -6.77
N GLY A 152 -2.54 17.49 -6.28
CA GLY A 152 -2.03 18.28 -5.16
C GLY A 152 -2.79 18.06 -3.84
N LEU A 153 -3.22 16.84 -3.56
CA LEU A 153 -3.83 16.42 -2.31
C LEU A 153 -3.12 17.02 -1.08
N ARG A 154 -3.91 17.49 -0.13
CA ARG A 154 -3.46 18.02 1.16
C ARG A 154 -4.35 17.46 2.26
N LEU A 155 -3.75 17.17 3.41
CA LEU A 155 -4.53 16.85 4.60
C LEU A 155 -5.47 18.01 4.94
N PRO A 156 -6.76 17.73 5.22
CA PRO A 156 -7.67 18.75 5.72
C PRO A 156 -7.15 19.40 7.00
N SER A 157 -7.29 20.73 7.12
CA SER A 157 -6.84 21.48 8.29
C SER A 157 -7.56 21.09 9.59
N LYS A 158 -8.81 20.62 9.47
CA LYS A 158 -9.59 20.05 10.58
C LYS A 158 -10.09 18.67 10.18
N GLY A 159 -9.56 17.66 10.86
CA GLY A 159 -9.97 16.27 10.69
C GLY A 159 -11.25 15.91 11.43
N LYS A 160 -11.86 14.80 11.03
CA LYS A 160 -13.04 14.22 11.69
C LYS A 160 -12.88 12.76 12.07
N LEU A 161 -11.77 12.14 11.69
CA LEU A 161 -11.54 10.71 11.87
C LEU A 161 -10.36 10.46 12.82
N TYR A 162 -10.44 9.40 13.63
CA TYR A 162 -9.26 8.87 14.28
C TYR A 162 -9.22 7.36 14.17
N GLY A 163 -8.01 6.80 14.10
CA GLY A 163 -7.77 5.36 14.11
C GLY A 163 -6.50 5.07 14.90
N VAL A 164 -6.61 4.32 15.99
CA VAL A 164 -5.46 3.93 16.81
C VAL A 164 -5.45 2.42 16.93
N GLY A 165 -4.39 1.80 16.44
CA GLY A 165 -4.19 0.36 16.45
C GLY A 165 -3.85 -0.22 17.82
N GLY A 166 -3.80 -1.55 17.87
CA GLY A 166 -3.47 -2.31 19.07
C GLY A 166 -4.64 -2.45 20.06
N HIS A 167 -4.40 -3.22 21.11
CA HIS A 167 -5.40 -3.48 22.15
C HIS A 167 -5.44 -2.33 23.15
N ARG A 168 -6.61 -1.66 23.29
CA ARG A 168 -6.80 -0.52 24.20
C ARG A 168 -6.32 -0.77 25.62
N GLU A 169 -6.48 -1.99 26.15
CA GLU A 169 -5.99 -2.35 27.49
C GLU A 169 -4.48 -2.21 27.63
N ARG A 170 -3.72 -2.50 26.57
CA ARG A 170 -2.25 -2.43 26.52
C ARG A 170 -1.70 -1.04 26.21
N TRP A 171 -2.55 -0.09 25.86
CA TRP A 171 -2.10 1.28 25.63
C TRP A 171 -1.56 1.91 26.92
N ILE A 172 -0.46 2.66 26.77
CA ILE A 172 0.08 3.51 27.83
C ILE A 172 -0.94 4.59 28.21
N PRO A 173 -0.93 5.09 29.46
CA PRO A 173 -1.90 6.08 29.93
C PRO A 173 -2.03 7.32 29.04
N GLU A 174 -0.93 7.78 28.46
CA GLU A 174 -0.86 8.96 27.59
C GLU A 174 -1.66 8.76 26.30
N VAL A 175 -1.56 7.57 25.68
CA VAL A 175 -2.34 7.23 24.48
C VAL A 175 -3.82 7.12 24.81
N LYS A 176 -4.18 6.53 25.96
CA LYS A 176 -5.58 6.46 26.43
C LYS A 176 -6.17 7.84 26.67
N ALA A 177 -5.41 8.73 27.32
CA ALA A 177 -5.83 10.09 27.58
C ALA A 177 -6.04 10.86 26.26
N PHE A 178 -5.07 10.80 25.35
CA PHE A 178 -5.16 11.45 24.04
C PHE A 178 -6.36 10.96 23.22
N VAL A 179 -6.59 9.64 23.14
CA VAL A 179 -7.79 9.11 22.46
C VAL A 179 -9.08 9.58 23.14
N GLY A 180 -9.09 9.70 24.47
CA GLY A 180 -10.21 10.28 25.21
C GLY A 180 -10.50 11.75 24.86
N GLU A 181 -9.48 12.54 24.55
CA GLU A 181 -9.64 13.91 24.02
C GLU A 181 -10.28 13.89 22.63
N LEU A 182 -9.81 13.03 21.72
CA LEU A 182 -10.40 12.88 20.38
C LEU A 182 -11.87 12.43 20.42
N GLU A 183 -12.21 11.53 21.35
CA GLU A 183 -13.59 11.08 21.61
C GLU A 183 -14.47 12.23 22.13
N THR A 184 -13.93 13.06 23.04
CA THR A 184 -14.62 14.26 23.57
C THR A 184 -14.86 15.30 22.47
N ASP A 185 -13.94 15.43 21.52
CA ASP A 185 -14.05 16.28 20.33
C ASP A 185 -15.00 15.72 19.26
N LEU A 186 -15.70 14.60 19.55
CA LEU A 186 -16.66 13.93 18.66
C LEU A 186 -16.04 13.48 17.34
N MET A 187 -14.75 13.11 17.34
CA MET A 187 -14.12 12.48 16.18
C MET A 187 -14.63 11.04 16.00
N ASN A 188 -14.74 10.59 14.76
CA ASN A 188 -15.26 9.27 14.42
C ASN A 188 -14.13 8.24 14.39
N LEU A 189 -14.29 7.14 15.13
CA LEU A 189 -13.38 6.00 15.05
C LEU A 189 -13.47 5.33 13.68
N ARG A 190 -12.33 5.16 13.02
CA ARG A 190 -12.12 4.37 11.80
C ARG A 190 -10.82 3.61 11.93
N TYR A 191 -10.92 2.28 12.00
CA TYR A 191 -9.78 1.38 12.03
C TYR A 191 -10.15 0.06 11.36
N GLY A 192 -9.76 -0.08 10.10
CA GLY A 192 -10.02 -1.21 9.22
C GLY A 192 -8.90 -2.25 9.22
N GLY A 193 -7.76 -1.96 9.86
CA GLY A 193 -6.68 -2.93 10.06
C GLY A 193 -5.74 -3.09 8.85
N SER A 194 -5.71 -2.11 7.96
CA SER A 194 -4.69 -1.98 6.91
C SER A 194 -4.19 -0.54 6.87
N PHE A 195 -2.87 -0.34 6.79
CA PHE A 195 -2.30 1.00 6.77
C PHE A 195 -2.87 1.79 5.59
N VAL A 196 -2.88 1.21 4.39
CA VAL A 196 -3.38 1.87 3.18
C VAL A 196 -4.85 2.22 3.27
N GLY A 197 -5.67 1.38 3.90
CA GLY A 197 -7.10 1.64 4.05
C GLY A 197 -7.39 2.72 5.10
N ASP A 198 -6.68 2.68 6.21
CA ASP A 198 -6.90 3.60 7.33
C ASP A 198 -6.26 4.97 7.09
N PHE A 199 -4.99 4.99 6.63
CA PHE A 199 -4.32 6.24 6.31
C PHE A 199 -4.98 6.97 5.14
N ASN A 200 -5.49 6.27 4.12
CA ASN A 200 -6.14 6.94 2.99
C ASN A 200 -7.45 7.64 3.40
N GLN A 201 -8.16 7.13 4.42
CA GLN A 201 -9.28 7.85 5.01
C GLN A 201 -8.81 9.14 5.70
N ILE A 202 -7.69 9.09 6.42
CA ILE A 202 -7.08 10.29 7.02
C ILE A 202 -6.64 11.28 5.94
N LEU A 203 -6.06 10.82 4.84
CA LEU A 203 -5.64 11.68 3.73
C LEU A 203 -6.82 12.53 3.19
N HIS A 204 -8.01 11.94 3.10
CA HIS A 204 -9.21 12.58 2.53
C HIS A 204 -10.06 13.35 3.53
N TYR A 205 -10.27 12.80 4.72
CA TYR A 205 -11.19 13.34 5.71
C TYR A 205 -10.49 14.07 6.85
N GLY A 206 -9.16 13.98 6.90
CA GLY A 206 -8.32 14.52 7.95
C GLY A 206 -8.51 13.80 9.28
N GLY A 207 -7.54 13.99 10.17
CA GLY A 207 -7.60 13.51 11.53
C GLY A 207 -6.32 12.81 11.93
N PHE A 208 -6.43 11.70 12.65
CA PHE A 208 -5.30 11.05 13.29
C PHE A 208 -5.25 9.54 13.02
N PHE A 209 -4.06 9.03 12.70
CA PHE A 209 -3.79 7.60 12.61
C PHE A 209 -2.55 7.25 13.43
N ALA A 210 -2.61 6.15 14.18
CA ALA A 210 -1.47 5.57 14.88
C ALA A 210 -1.58 4.04 14.97
N TYR A 211 -0.44 3.39 15.16
CA TYR A 211 -0.31 1.94 15.34
C TYR A 211 0.66 1.65 16.49
#